data_AF-A0A6A6MUY2-F1
#
_entry.id   AF-A0A6A6MUY2-F1
#
_cell.length_a   1.000
_cell.length_b   1.000
_cell.length_c   1.000
_cell.angle_alpha   90.00
_cell.angle_beta   90.00
_cell.angle_gamma   90.00
#
_symmetry.space_group_name_H-M   'P 1'
#
loop_
_entity.id
_entity.type
_entity.pdbx_description
1 polymer ?
#
loop_
_entity_poly.entity_id
_entity_poly.type
_entity_poly.pdbx_seq_one_letter_code
_entity_poly.pdbx_strand_id
1 'polypeptide(L)'
;MDKPLYINRFRYHFSITKLVFWTCIFLGLILLFFYTPSHSSSSSQRRFLADPDWEIRVIKSGKPRSRAGGLKVLVTGAAGFVGTHVCAALRRRGNGVVGLDNFNAYYDPSLKQARRSLLERADVFIVDGDINNPTLLKKLFDLVQFTHVMHLAAQAGVRYAMKNPASYVHSNVAGFVSLLEVCKSANPQPAIVWASSSSVYGLNTKVPFSEKIERISRRVYMLLPRRLGPDHFSVARDFTYIDDIVKGCLGALDTAKKSTGSGGVKKGPAQLRVFNLGNTSPVPVNKLVNILEKLLKVKAKKIVLPMPANGDVLFTHANISLAQRELGYKPTTDLQTGLKKFVRWYLDYYTRSGKKRKSNSVYVLSTLFAFGLSYAVSKWVNEDVDLLGSNAEWEWKVKEKMAAAYGAMKPTKAGLEESQEQIHKIRITLSSKNVKNLEKVCADLVRGAKDKRLRVKGPVRMPTKVLHITTRKSPCGEGTNTWDRFELRVHKRVIDLFSSPEVVKQITSITIEPGVEVEVTIADS
;
A
#
# COMPACT_ATOMS: atom_id res chain seq x y z
N MET A 1 -56.40 47.25 -34.09
CA MET A 1 -55.79 45.94 -33.80
C MET A 1 -54.68 46.17 -32.79
N ASP A 2 -54.48 45.17 -31.93
CA ASP A 2 -53.44 45.00 -30.91
C ASP A 2 -53.70 45.50 -29.48
N LYS A 3 -53.53 44.55 -28.56
CA LYS A 3 -54.11 44.38 -27.22
C LYS A 3 -53.37 45.18 -26.13
N PRO A 4 -54.05 45.62 -25.05
CA PRO A 4 -53.37 45.91 -23.79
C PRO A 4 -53.20 44.64 -22.94
N LEU A 5 -52.02 44.51 -22.34
CA LEU A 5 -51.56 43.41 -21.50
C LEU A 5 -52.40 43.24 -20.23
N TYR A 6 -52.90 42.03 -20.01
CA TYR A 6 -53.48 41.55 -18.76
C TYR A 6 -52.39 41.46 -17.67
N ILE A 7 -52.43 42.33 -16.67
CA ILE A 7 -51.68 42.14 -15.42
C ILE A 7 -52.55 41.32 -14.48
N ASN A 8 -52.35 40.00 -14.49
CA ASN A 8 -52.92 39.10 -13.50
C ASN A 8 -52.06 39.18 -12.23
N ARG A 9 -52.52 39.92 -11.21
CA ARG A 9 -51.94 39.88 -9.86
C ARG A 9 -52.24 38.52 -9.23
N PHE A 10 -51.36 37.54 -9.42
CA PHE A 10 -51.34 36.33 -8.61
C PHE A 10 -50.84 36.67 -7.19
N ARG A 11 -51.78 36.95 -6.28
CA ARG A 11 -51.52 36.96 -4.83
C ARG A 11 -51.24 35.52 -4.39
N TYR A 12 -49.96 35.14 -4.30
CA TYR A 12 -49.57 33.93 -3.59
C TYR A 12 -49.77 34.14 -2.09
N HIS A 13 -50.89 33.66 -1.56
CA HIS A 13 -51.06 33.43 -0.12
C HIS A 13 -50.17 32.24 0.29
N PHE A 14 -48.92 32.53 0.62
CA PHE A 14 -48.09 31.57 1.34
C PHE A 14 -48.64 31.44 2.76
N SER A 15 -49.44 30.40 2.99
CA SER A 15 -49.94 30.05 4.32
C SER A 15 -48.74 29.80 5.23
N ILE A 16 -48.52 30.68 6.22
CA ILE A 16 -47.44 30.57 7.21
C ILE A 16 -47.40 29.17 7.83
N THR A 17 -48.56 28.53 8.00
CA THR A 17 -48.66 27.14 8.48
C THR A 17 -47.97 26.11 7.58
N LYS A 18 -47.98 26.28 6.25
CA LYS A 18 -47.24 25.41 5.33
C LYS A 18 -45.74 25.65 5.44
N LEU A 19 -45.31 26.90 5.57
CA LEU A 19 -43.89 27.22 5.75
C LEU A 19 -43.35 26.62 7.06
N VAL A 20 -44.11 26.76 8.15
CA VAL A 20 -43.78 26.18 9.46
C VAL A 20 -43.75 24.65 9.40
N PHE A 21 -44.72 24.04 8.73
CA PHE A 21 -44.75 22.58 8.55
C PHE A 21 -43.53 22.05 7.79
N TRP A 22 -43.17 22.69 6.67
CA TRP A 22 -42.00 22.27 5.88
C TRP A 22 -40.67 22.58 6.57
N THR A 23 -40.58 23.66 7.36
CA THR A 23 -39.39 23.93 8.17
C THR A 23 -39.24 22.96 9.35
N CYS A 24 -40.33 22.54 9.98
CA CYS A 24 -40.30 21.48 10.99
C CYS A 24 -39.88 20.13 10.41
N ILE A 25 -40.38 19.76 9.22
CA ILE A 25 -39.94 18.54 8.52
C ILE A 25 -38.45 18.63 8.14
N PHE A 26 -38.01 19.78 7.63
CA PHE A 26 -36.62 20.00 7.23
C PHE A 26 -35.67 19.93 8.43
N LEU A 27 -36.02 20.54 9.56
CA LEU A 27 -35.27 20.44 10.82
C LEU A 27 -35.30 19.02 11.39
N GLY A 28 -36.42 18.31 11.28
CA GLY A 28 -36.54 16.90 11.67
C GLY A 28 -35.64 15.99 10.83
N LEU A 29 -35.54 16.23 9.51
CA LEU A 29 -34.65 15.50 8.61
C LEU A 29 -33.17 15.82 8.88
N ILE A 30 -32.85 17.06 9.23
CA ILE A 30 -31.49 17.45 9.67
C ILE A 30 -31.14 16.75 10.98
N LEU A 31 -32.04 16.75 11.95
CA LEU A 31 -31.85 16.01 13.21
C LEU A 31 -31.70 14.51 12.93
N LEU A 32 -32.49 13.93 12.04
CA LEU A 32 -32.34 12.52 11.64
C LEU A 32 -30.99 12.27 10.96
N PHE A 33 -30.47 13.19 10.16
CA PHE A 33 -29.18 13.09 9.49
C PHE A 33 -27.99 13.23 10.46
N PHE A 34 -28.14 14.01 11.54
CA PHE A 34 -27.13 14.13 12.60
C PHE A 34 -27.27 13.06 13.71
N TYR A 35 -28.46 12.46 13.88
CA TYR A 35 -28.72 11.35 14.83
C TYR A 35 -28.74 9.97 14.20
N THR A 36 -28.65 9.84 12.86
CA THR A 36 -28.25 8.57 12.26
C THR A 36 -26.86 8.27 12.76
N PRO A 37 -26.67 7.19 13.55
CA PRO A 37 -25.35 6.86 14.03
C PRO A 37 -24.53 6.56 12.77
N SER A 38 -23.55 7.40 12.49
CA SER A 38 -22.44 7.05 11.62
C SER A 38 -22.02 5.65 12.06
N HIS A 39 -22.11 4.67 11.17
CA HIS A 39 -21.61 3.32 11.39
C HIS A 39 -20.09 3.39 11.58
N SER A 40 -19.70 3.84 12.76
CA SER A 40 -18.39 3.65 13.32
C SER A 40 -18.29 2.17 13.64
N SER A 41 -17.26 1.55 13.09
CA SER A 41 -16.90 0.14 13.22
C SER A 41 -16.80 -0.35 14.68
N SER A 42 -16.80 0.55 15.66
CA SER A 42 -16.76 0.21 17.09
C SER A 42 -18.10 -0.32 17.64
N SER A 43 -19.25 0.12 17.11
CA SER A 43 -20.57 -0.29 17.61
C SER A 43 -20.96 -1.71 17.16
N SER A 44 -20.57 -2.10 15.94
CA SER A 44 -20.73 -3.46 15.41
C SER A 44 -19.77 -4.45 16.08
N GLN A 45 -18.54 -4.03 16.39
CA GLN A 45 -17.59 -4.85 17.17
C GLN A 45 -18.07 -5.08 18.62
N ARG A 46 -18.65 -4.08 19.29
CA ARG A 46 -19.19 -4.24 20.64
C ARG A 46 -20.42 -5.16 20.69
N ARG A 47 -21.28 -5.16 19.66
CA ARG A 47 -22.39 -6.13 19.56
C ARG A 47 -21.92 -7.55 19.22
N PHE A 48 -20.91 -7.70 18.36
CA PHE A 48 -20.35 -9.02 18.03
C PHE A 48 -19.73 -9.67 19.28
N LEU A 49 -18.96 -8.93 20.08
CA LEU A 49 -18.32 -9.46 21.30
C LEU A 49 -19.30 -9.81 22.43
N ALA A 50 -20.56 -9.37 22.38
CA ALA A 50 -21.58 -9.63 23.40
C ALA A 50 -22.50 -10.82 23.07
N ASP A 51 -22.38 -11.39 21.87
CA ASP A 51 -23.12 -12.57 21.42
C ASP A 51 -22.36 -13.85 21.80
N PRO A 52 -22.85 -14.71 22.71
CA PRO A 52 -22.12 -15.92 23.10
C PRO A 52 -21.90 -16.91 21.95
N ASP A 53 -22.63 -16.79 20.84
CA ASP A 53 -22.56 -17.74 19.72
C ASP A 53 -21.21 -17.74 19.00
N TRP A 54 -20.54 -16.60 18.85
CA TRP A 54 -19.26 -16.57 18.15
C TRP A 54 -18.15 -17.23 18.99
N GLU A 55 -18.18 -17.12 20.32
CA GLU A 55 -17.21 -17.77 21.20
C GLU A 55 -17.30 -19.30 21.08
N ILE A 56 -18.53 -19.83 21.07
CA ILE A 56 -18.79 -21.27 20.86
C ILE A 56 -18.26 -21.71 19.49
N ARG A 57 -18.48 -20.90 18.45
CA ARG A 57 -17.96 -21.19 17.09
C ARG A 57 -16.43 -21.18 17.06
N VAL A 58 -15.77 -20.25 17.76
CA VAL A 58 -14.30 -20.22 17.90
C VAL A 58 -13.81 -21.49 18.58
N ILE A 59 -14.39 -21.87 19.72
CA ILE A 59 -14.00 -23.07 20.46
C ILE A 59 -14.20 -24.33 19.59
N LYS A 60 -15.37 -24.47 18.95
CA LYS A 60 -15.68 -25.60 18.05
C LYS A 60 -14.70 -25.69 16.90
N SER A 61 -14.39 -24.55 16.28
CA SER A 61 -13.42 -24.48 15.18
C SER A 61 -11.99 -24.76 15.65
N GLY A 62 -11.61 -24.29 16.83
CA GLY A 62 -10.29 -24.55 17.42
C GLY A 62 -10.07 -25.99 17.85
N LYS A 63 -11.12 -26.83 17.92
CA LYS A 63 -11.00 -28.24 18.29
C LYS A 63 -10.44 -29.09 17.13
N PRO A 64 -9.35 -29.85 17.34
CA PRO A 64 -8.89 -30.83 16.37
C PRO A 64 -9.90 -31.97 16.19
N ARG A 65 -9.97 -32.53 14.98
CA ARG A 65 -10.80 -33.71 14.65
C ARG A 65 -10.07 -35.04 14.91
N SER A 66 -8.74 -35.02 15.00
CA SER A 66 -7.92 -36.21 15.27
C SER A 66 -8.06 -36.68 16.73
N ARG A 67 -8.26 -38.00 16.93
CA ARG A 67 -8.25 -38.65 18.26
C ARG A 67 -6.86 -38.69 18.90
N ALA A 68 -5.79 -38.67 18.11
CA ALA A 68 -4.40 -38.65 18.59
C ALA A 68 -3.92 -37.23 19.02
N GLY A 69 -4.82 -36.24 19.01
CA GLY A 69 -4.46 -34.84 19.11
C GLY A 69 -4.02 -34.27 17.75
N GLY A 70 -4.23 -32.97 17.56
CA GLY A 70 -3.81 -32.24 16.36
C GLY A 70 -3.44 -30.81 16.73
N LEU A 71 -2.79 -30.09 15.81
CA LEU A 71 -2.43 -28.70 16.04
C LEU A 71 -3.70 -27.86 16.25
N LYS A 72 -3.60 -26.85 17.11
CA LYS A 72 -4.62 -25.80 17.25
C LYS A 72 -3.99 -24.52 16.71
N VAL A 73 -4.43 -24.09 15.53
CA VAL A 73 -3.76 -23.06 14.75
C VAL A 73 -4.64 -21.82 14.61
N LEU A 74 -4.12 -20.67 15.04
CA LEU A 74 -4.67 -19.37 14.67
C LEU A 74 -4.09 -18.97 13.32
N VAL A 75 -4.93 -18.75 12.31
CA VAL A 75 -4.51 -18.29 10.98
C VAL A 75 -4.98 -16.85 10.78
N THR A 76 -4.06 -15.89 10.81
CA THR A 76 -4.42 -14.49 10.49
C THR A 76 -4.40 -14.29 8.97
N GLY A 77 -5.27 -13.45 8.44
CA GLY A 77 -5.44 -13.28 6.99
C GLY A 77 -6.14 -14.49 6.34
N ALA A 78 -7.00 -15.17 7.08
CA ALA A 78 -7.62 -16.44 6.67
C ALA A 78 -8.51 -16.32 5.42
N ALA A 79 -9.13 -15.15 5.18
CA ALA A 79 -9.92 -14.90 3.98
C ALA A 79 -9.05 -14.45 2.77
N GLY A 80 -7.74 -14.29 2.98
CA GLY A 80 -6.75 -14.05 1.94
C GLY A 80 -6.49 -15.28 1.05
N PHE A 81 -5.78 -15.07 -0.06
CA PHE A 81 -5.51 -16.13 -1.05
C PHE A 81 -4.78 -17.33 -0.43
N VAL A 82 -3.64 -17.10 0.23
CA VAL A 82 -2.85 -18.16 0.89
C VAL A 82 -3.59 -18.69 2.13
N GLY A 83 -4.14 -17.78 2.94
CA GLY A 83 -4.82 -18.13 4.20
C GLY A 83 -5.96 -19.12 4.01
N THR A 84 -6.78 -18.96 2.97
CA THR A 84 -7.89 -19.87 2.70
C THR A 84 -7.41 -21.29 2.38
N HIS A 85 -6.36 -21.43 1.57
CA HIS A 85 -5.83 -22.73 1.20
C HIS A 85 -5.13 -23.42 2.39
N VAL A 86 -4.40 -22.65 3.21
CA VAL A 86 -3.77 -23.16 4.44
C VAL A 86 -4.83 -23.63 5.45
N CYS A 87 -5.87 -22.83 5.69
CA CYS A 87 -6.97 -23.21 6.58
C CYS A 87 -7.65 -24.50 6.13
N ALA A 88 -7.99 -24.59 4.85
CA ALA A 88 -8.62 -25.77 4.27
C ALA A 88 -7.72 -27.01 4.37
N ALA A 89 -6.41 -26.86 4.16
CA ALA A 89 -5.46 -27.97 4.25
C ALA A 89 -5.23 -28.43 5.69
N LEU A 90 -5.08 -27.50 6.64
CA LEU A 90 -4.99 -27.81 8.07
C LEU A 90 -6.21 -28.58 8.56
N ARG A 91 -7.40 -28.09 8.19
CA ARG A 91 -8.65 -28.73 8.57
C ARG A 91 -8.82 -30.12 7.95
N ARG A 92 -8.46 -30.30 6.68
CA ARG A 92 -8.44 -31.62 6.01
C ARG A 92 -7.51 -32.61 6.69
N ARG A 93 -6.39 -32.16 7.26
CA ARG A 93 -5.49 -32.98 8.10
C ARG A 93 -6.05 -33.29 9.49
N GLY A 94 -7.21 -32.74 9.86
CA GLY A 94 -7.82 -32.94 11.17
C GLY A 94 -7.33 -31.99 12.27
N ASN A 95 -6.59 -30.93 11.93
CA ASN A 95 -6.19 -29.90 12.89
C ASN A 95 -7.37 -29.00 13.28
N GLY A 96 -7.27 -28.37 14.45
CA GLY A 96 -8.13 -27.28 14.90
C GLY A 96 -7.66 -25.97 14.28
N VAL A 97 -8.58 -25.20 13.70
CA VAL A 97 -8.25 -23.98 12.94
C VAL A 97 -9.21 -22.88 13.33
N VAL A 98 -8.69 -21.72 13.70
CA VAL A 98 -9.48 -20.49 13.85
C VAL A 98 -8.88 -19.45 12.91
N GLY A 99 -9.71 -18.88 12.04
CA GLY A 99 -9.31 -17.80 11.14
C GLY A 99 -9.54 -16.44 11.79
N LEU A 100 -8.70 -15.45 11.45
CA LEU A 100 -8.91 -14.04 11.76
C LEU A 100 -8.67 -13.21 10.50
N ASP A 101 -9.62 -12.37 10.11
CA ASP A 101 -9.50 -11.43 8.99
C ASP A 101 -10.38 -10.21 9.27
N ASN A 102 -9.93 -9.00 8.89
CA ASN A 102 -10.72 -7.78 9.08
C ASN A 102 -11.58 -7.41 7.87
N PHE A 103 -11.58 -8.25 6.83
CA PHE A 103 -12.36 -8.06 5.60
C PHE A 103 -12.19 -6.67 4.94
N ASN A 104 -11.06 -6.01 5.17
CA ASN A 104 -10.80 -4.69 4.60
C ASN A 104 -10.88 -4.70 3.07
N ALA A 105 -11.14 -3.52 2.50
CA ALA A 105 -11.36 -3.33 1.06
C ALA A 105 -10.07 -3.28 0.22
N TYR A 106 -8.91 -3.67 0.78
CA TYR A 106 -7.66 -3.70 0.01
C TYR A 106 -7.72 -4.72 -1.15
N TYR A 107 -8.40 -5.84 -0.91
CA TYR A 107 -8.84 -6.77 -1.95
C TYR A 107 -10.37 -6.81 -1.97
N ASP A 108 -10.96 -7.26 -3.08
CA ASP A 108 -12.40 -7.40 -3.26
C ASP A 108 -13.07 -8.13 -2.07
N PRO A 109 -13.90 -7.43 -1.27
CA PRO A 109 -14.57 -8.04 -0.12
C PRO A 109 -15.48 -9.20 -0.50
N SER A 110 -16.08 -9.20 -1.70
CA SER A 110 -16.94 -10.29 -2.16
C SER A 110 -16.17 -11.61 -2.26
N LEU A 111 -14.92 -11.54 -2.72
CA LEU A 111 -14.03 -12.69 -2.80
C LEU A 111 -13.61 -13.18 -1.42
N LYS A 112 -13.37 -12.27 -0.46
CA LYS A 112 -13.12 -12.64 0.93
C LYS A 112 -14.33 -13.34 1.54
N GLN A 113 -15.54 -12.86 1.27
CA GLN A 113 -16.77 -13.50 1.76
C GLN A 113 -17.01 -14.87 1.12
N ALA A 114 -16.80 -15.02 -0.19
CA ALA A 114 -16.90 -16.33 -0.84
C ALA A 114 -15.92 -17.37 -0.25
N ARG A 115 -14.71 -16.93 0.11
CA ARG A 115 -13.71 -17.76 0.81
C ARG A 115 -14.12 -18.08 2.23
N ARG A 116 -14.71 -17.13 2.96
CA ARG A 116 -15.31 -17.37 4.28
C ARG A 116 -16.36 -18.47 4.19
N SER A 117 -17.32 -18.38 3.25
CA SER A 117 -18.34 -19.42 3.07
C SER A 117 -17.75 -20.78 2.71
N LEU A 118 -16.65 -20.83 1.93
CA LEU A 118 -15.94 -22.06 1.64
C LEU A 118 -15.33 -22.68 2.90
N LEU A 119 -14.74 -21.86 3.76
CA LEU A 119 -14.15 -22.31 5.02
C LEU A 119 -15.21 -22.69 6.06
N GLU A 120 -16.34 -21.99 6.12
CA GLU A 120 -17.46 -22.35 6.98
C GLU A 120 -18.03 -23.73 6.62
N ARG A 121 -18.15 -24.06 5.33
CA ARG A 121 -18.51 -25.42 4.87
C ARG A 121 -17.48 -26.50 5.26
N ALA A 122 -16.24 -26.10 5.55
CA ALA A 122 -15.21 -26.99 6.05
C ALA A 122 -15.15 -27.02 7.60
N ASP A 123 -16.11 -26.42 8.30
CA ASP A 123 -16.09 -26.17 9.75
C ASP A 123 -14.88 -25.35 10.21
N VAL A 124 -14.44 -24.37 9.42
CA VAL A 124 -13.45 -23.37 9.85
C VAL A 124 -14.17 -22.04 10.02
N PHE A 125 -14.20 -21.55 11.25
CA PHE A 125 -14.75 -20.24 11.57
C PHE A 125 -13.68 -19.16 11.40
N ILE A 126 -14.05 -18.08 10.70
CA ILE A 126 -13.24 -16.87 10.58
C ILE A 126 -13.89 -15.78 11.43
N VAL A 127 -13.15 -15.31 12.41
CA VAL A 127 -13.49 -14.15 13.23
C VAL A 127 -13.25 -12.90 12.40
N ASP A 128 -14.28 -12.05 12.34
CA ASP A 128 -14.18 -10.72 11.73
C ASP A 128 -13.53 -9.76 12.75
N GLY A 129 -12.28 -9.40 12.50
CA GLY A 129 -11.55 -8.56 13.42
C GLY A 129 -10.14 -8.21 12.96
N ASP A 130 -9.61 -7.13 13.55
CA ASP A 130 -8.28 -6.62 13.24
C ASP A 130 -7.24 -7.18 14.22
N ILE A 131 -6.07 -7.54 13.70
CA ILE A 131 -4.92 -7.96 14.51
C ILE A 131 -4.37 -6.82 15.38
N ASN A 132 -4.68 -5.57 15.07
CA ASN A 132 -4.36 -4.41 15.90
C ASN A 132 -5.32 -4.26 17.10
N ASN A 133 -6.30 -5.15 17.28
CA ASN A 133 -7.17 -5.17 18.46
C ASN A 133 -6.62 -6.16 19.51
N PRO A 134 -5.86 -5.70 20.51
CA PRO A 134 -5.25 -6.58 21.52
C PRO A 134 -6.29 -7.27 22.40
N THR A 135 -7.43 -6.64 22.66
CA THR A 135 -8.52 -7.21 23.47
C THR A 135 -9.13 -8.43 22.77
N LEU A 136 -9.39 -8.31 21.46
CA LEU A 136 -9.87 -9.43 20.65
C LEU A 136 -8.85 -10.56 20.63
N LEU A 137 -7.58 -10.25 20.35
CA LEU A 137 -6.52 -11.25 20.33
C LEU A 137 -6.42 -11.98 21.67
N LYS A 138 -6.36 -11.24 22.79
CA LYS A 138 -6.33 -11.84 24.13
C LYS A 138 -7.51 -12.78 24.35
N LYS A 139 -8.73 -12.34 24.03
CA LYS A 139 -9.93 -13.17 24.16
C LYS A 139 -9.86 -14.45 23.32
N LEU A 140 -9.31 -14.41 22.09
CA LEU A 140 -9.12 -15.61 21.28
C LEU A 140 -8.16 -16.62 21.94
N PHE A 141 -7.08 -16.14 22.54
CA PHE A 141 -6.11 -16.97 23.28
C PHE A 141 -6.68 -17.51 24.60
N ASP A 142 -7.61 -16.79 25.23
CA ASP A 142 -8.34 -17.27 26.41
C ASP A 142 -9.33 -18.39 26.04
N LEU A 143 -9.99 -18.28 24.87
CA LEU A 143 -10.95 -19.28 24.37
C LEU A 143 -10.27 -20.55 23.85
N VAL A 144 -9.12 -20.41 23.18
CA VAL A 144 -8.42 -21.52 22.54
C VAL A 144 -6.93 -21.44 22.89
N GLN A 145 -6.44 -22.49 23.55
CA GLN A 145 -5.00 -22.69 23.76
C GLN A 145 -4.32 -23.07 22.44
N PHE A 146 -3.99 -22.07 21.62
CA PHE A 146 -3.33 -22.28 20.34
C PHE A 146 -1.92 -22.85 20.54
N THR A 147 -1.61 -23.92 19.81
CA THR A 147 -0.25 -24.46 19.78
C THR A 147 0.61 -23.72 18.75
N HIS A 148 -0.02 -23.17 17.71
CA HIS A 148 0.66 -22.47 16.63
C HIS A 148 -0.12 -21.23 16.16
N VAL A 149 0.61 -20.26 15.62
CA VAL A 149 0.08 -19.13 14.86
C VAL A 149 0.70 -19.15 13.45
N MET A 150 -0.16 -19.14 12.44
CA MET A 150 0.22 -18.92 11.04
C MET A 150 -0.18 -17.49 10.65
N HIS A 151 0.80 -16.59 10.68
CA HIS A 151 0.59 -15.16 10.44
C HIS A 151 0.70 -14.83 8.94
N LEU A 152 -0.46 -14.68 8.28
CA LEU A 152 -0.58 -14.33 6.85
C LEU A 152 -1.31 -12.99 6.63
N ALA A 153 -1.82 -12.38 7.70
CA ALA A 153 -2.42 -11.03 7.64
C ALA A 153 -1.32 -10.02 7.34
N ALA A 154 -1.34 -9.47 6.14
CA ALA A 154 -0.47 -8.39 5.72
C ALA A 154 -1.10 -7.69 4.52
N GLN A 155 -0.78 -6.41 4.36
CA GLN A 155 -1.02 -5.66 3.14
C GLN A 155 0.19 -5.84 2.23
N ALA A 156 -0.02 -6.48 1.08
CA ALA A 156 1.04 -6.82 0.12
C ALA A 156 1.06 -5.81 -1.04
N GLY A 157 2.24 -5.57 -1.63
CA GLY A 157 2.39 -4.77 -2.86
C GLY A 157 3.25 -3.52 -2.68
N VAL A 158 4.35 -3.40 -3.41
CA VAL A 158 5.32 -2.30 -3.20
C VAL A 158 4.76 -0.94 -3.61
N ARG A 159 3.94 -0.89 -4.67
CA ARG A 159 3.47 0.38 -5.25
C ARG A 159 2.42 1.09 -4.40
N TYR A 160 1.46 0.34 -3.84
CA TYR A 160 0.49 0.94 -2.92
C TYR A 160 1.16 1.39 -1.61
N ALA A 161 2.24 0.72 -1.18
CA ALA A 161 3.04 1.17 -0.04
C ALA A 161 3.67 2.55 -0.23
N MET A 162 4.02 2.90 -1.48
CA MET A 162 4.53 4.24 -1.80
C MET A 162 3.42 5.30 -1.79
N LYS A 163 2.16 4.91 -2.07
CA LYS A 163 1.01 5.83 -2.04
C LYS A 163 0.48 6.07 -0.62
N ASN A 164 0.36 5.01 0.18
CA ASN A 164 -0.14 5.06 1.55
C ASN A 164 0.73 4.22 2.50
N PRO A 165 1.93 4.71 2.86
CA PRO A 165 2.87 3.97 3.70
C PRO A 165 2.33 3.72 5.11
N ALA A 166 1.52 4.63 5.65
CA ALA A 166 0.91 4.48 6.98
C ALA A 166 0.05 3.21 7.06
N SER A 167 -0.71 2.87 6.00
CA SER A 167 -1.49 1.64 5.96
C SER A 167 -0.64 0.36 6.04
N TYR A 168 0.59 0.38 5.50
CA TYR A 168 1.52 -0.75 5.60
C TYR A 168 2.12 -0.87 6.99
N VAL A 169 2.50 0.25 7.60
CA VAL A 169 3.02 0.25 8.97
C VAL A 169 1.94 -0.27 9.92
N HIS A 170 0.70 0.21 9.78
CA HIS A 170 -0.42 -0.25 10.58
C HIS A 170 -0.70 -1.76 10.41
N SER A 171 -0.82 -2.23 9.17
CA SER A 171 -1.18 -3.62 8.90
C SER A 171 -0.05 -4.62 9.15
N ASN A 172 1.19 -4.28 8.77
CA ASN A 172 2.30 -5.24 8.71
C ASN A 172 3.25 -5.14 9.90
N VAL A 173 3.39 -3.95 10.51
CA VAL A 173 4.31 -3.73 11.63
C VAL A 173 3.53 -3.67 12.94
N ALA A 174 2.64 -2.71 13.10
CA ALA A 174 1.86 -2.55 14.34
C ALA A 174 1.02 -3.79 14.63
N GLY A 175 0.30 -4.30 13.63
CA GLY A 175 -0.51 -5.51 13.78
C GLY A 175 0.32 -6.76 14.14
N PHE A 176 1.53 -6.90 13.60
CA PHE A 176 2.41 -8.01 13.95
C PHE A 176 2.96 -7.87 15.38
N VAL A 177 3.33 -6.66 15.79
CA VAL A 177 3.74 -6.38 17.18
C VAL A 177 2.61 -6.71 18.16
N SER A 178 1.37 -6.28 17.88
CA SER A 178 0.21 -6.61 18.71
C SER A 178 0.01 -8.12 18.87
N LEU A 179 0.17 -8.88 17.78
CA LEU A 179 0.11 -10.34 17.82
C LEU A 179 1.24 -10.95 18.65
N LEU A 180 2.48 -10.47 18.50
CA LEU A 180 3.63 -10.97 19.24
C LEU A 180 3.50 -10.75 20.75
N GLU A 181 3.00 -9.60 21.18
CA GLU A 181 2.79 -9.28 22.61
C GLU A 181 1.76 -10.22 23.26
N VAL A 182 0.68 -10.54 22.56
CA VAL A 182 -0.32 -11.51 23.04
C VAL A 182 0.27 -12.92 23.08
N CYS A 183 0.98 -13.34 22.01
CA CYS A 183 1.63 -14.66 21.96
C CYS A 183 2.67 -14.84 23.08
N LYS A 184 3.42 -13.79 23.43
CA LYS A 184 4.40 -13.79 24.51
C LYS A 184 3.75 -14.04 25.88
N SER A 185 2.55 -13.51 26.07
CA SER A 185 1.78 -13.60 27.32
C SER A 185 0.93 -14.87 27.42
N ALA A 186 0.65 -15.54 26.29
CA ALA A 186 -0.12 -16.77 26.23
C ALA A 186 0.59 -17.96 26.90
N ASN A 187 -0.19 -18.87 27.50
CA ASN A 187 0.32 -20.11 28.08
C ASN A 187 -0.59 -21.30 27.70
N PRO A 188 -0.09 -22.30 26.93
CA PRO A 188 1.26 -22.39 26.36
C PRO A 188 1.53 -21.30 25.33
N GLN A 189 2.79 -20.88 25.22
CA GLN A 189 3.22 -19.96 24.16
C GLN A 189 3.19 -20.66 22.80
N PRO A 190 2.49 -20.13 21.79
CA PRO A 190 2.40 -20.77 20.48
C PRO A 190 3.70 -20.64 19.71
N ALA A 191 4.00 -21.62 18.85
CA ALA A 191 5.01 -21.43 17.82
C ALA A 191 4.46 -20.53 16.69
N ILE A 192 5.27 -19.61 16.18
CA ILE A 192 4.82 -18.64 15.17
C ILE A 192 5.52 -18.93 13.85
N VAL A 193 4.73 -19.12 12.80
CA VAL A 193 5.17 -19.14 11.41
C VAL A 193 4.62 -17.88 10.74
N TRP A 194 5.50 -17.08 10.15
CA TRP A 194 5.13 -15.83 9.51
C TRP A 194 5.57 -15.81 8.04
N ALA A 195 4.67 -15.36 7.16
CA ALA A 195 4.99 -15.20 5.75
C ALA A 195 5.74 -13.88 5.47
N SER A 196 7.02 -14.02 5.13
CA SER A 196 7.85 -12.95 4.57
C SER A 196 7.74 -12.91 3.03
N SER A 197 8.52 -12.03 2.39
CA SER A 197 8.55 -11.84 0.93
C SER A 197 9.98 -11.83 0.41
N SER A 198 10.20 -12.30 -0.83
CA SER A 198 11.49 -12.21 -1.52
C SER A 198 11.97 -10.76 -1.71
N SER A 199 11.10 -9.77 -1.58
CA SER A 199 11.45 -8.34 -1.57
C SER A 199 12.50 -7.96 -0.53
N VAL A 200 12.63 -8.75 0.55
CA VAL A 200 13.66 -8.50 1.59
C VAL A 200 15.09 -8.65 1.07
N TYR A 201 15.28 -9.35 -0.07
CA TYR A 201 16.56 -9.48 -0.74
C TYR A 201 16.94 -8.21 -1.55
N GLY A 202 16.00 -7.30 -1.79
CA GLY A 202 16.25 -6.03 -2.49
C GLY A 202 16.77 -6.24 -3.91
N LEU A 203 17.71 -5.39 -4.32
CA LEU A 203 18.35 -5.41 -5.65
C LEU A 203 19.54 -6.37 -5.73
N ASN A 204 19.51 -7.48 -4.98
CA ASN A 204 20.58 -8.45 -4.99
C ASN A 204 20.75 -9.07 -6.38
N THR A 205 21.98 -9.12 -6.88
CA THR A 205 22.34 -9.69 -8.18
C THR A 205 22.73 -11.17 -8.08
N LYS A 206 23.01 -11.67 -6.88
CA LYS A 206 23.39 -13.08 -6.67
C LYS A 206 22.14 -13.97 -6.65
N VAL A 207 21.94 -14.70 -7.73
CA VAL A 207 20.91 -15.73 -7.88
C VAL A 207 21.54 -17.13 -7.91
N PRO A 208 20.91 -18.18 -7.34
CA PRO A 208 19.65 -18.14 -6.60
C PRO A 208 19.76 -17.41 -5.26
N PHE A 209 18.68 -16.75 -4.83
CA PHE A 209 18.60 -16.13 -3.51
C PHE A 209 18.66 -17.20 -2.42
N SER A 210 19.58 -17.02 -1.47
CA SER A 210 19.76 -17.90 -0.31
C SER A 210 19.56 -17.12 0.98
N GLU A 211 19.02 -17.81 1.98
CA GLU A 211 18.78 -17.35 3.33
C GLU A 211 20.08 -16.98 4.07
N LYS A 212 21.23 -17.49 3.60
CA LYS A 212 22.55 -17.15 4.14
C LYS A 212 23.12 -15.83 3.62
N ILE A 213 22.53 -15.25 2.57
CA ILE A 213 23.04 -13.99 2.02
C ILE A 213 22.67 -12.88 3.00
N GLU A 214 23.66 -12.15 3.49
CA GLU A 214 23.45 -10.93 4.29
C GLU A 214 22.41 -10.05 3.59
N ARG A 215 21.37 -9.63 4.32
CA ARG A 215 20.49 -8.54 3.88
C ARG A 215 21.40 -7.40 3.47
N ILE A 216 21.34 -6.99 2.20
CA ILE A 216 22.19 -5.93 1.67
C ILE A 216 21.87 -4.65 2.47
N SER A 217 22.68 -4.36 3.49
CA SER A 217 22.80 -3.05 4.14
C SER A 217 23.80 -2.17 3.37
N ARG A 218 24.45 -2.71 2.34
CA ARG A 218 25.38 -1.95 1.51
C ARG A 218 24.61 -1.04 0.55
N ARG A 219 24.95 0.25 0.62
CA ARG A 219 24.63 1.28 -0.39
C ARG A 219 24.78 0.68 -1.79
N VAL A 220 23.68 0.36 -2.44
CA VAL A 220 23.66 0.22 -3.89
C VAL A 220 23.50 1.62 -4.41
N TYR A 221 24.62 2.25 -4.79
CA TYR A 221 24.55 3.30 -5.79
C TYR A 221 23.71 2.76 -6.93
N MET A 222 22.68 3.50 -7.33
CA MET A 222 21.87 3.23 -8.50
C MET A 222 22.78 3.31 -9.74
N LEU A 223 23.59 2.28 -9.96
CA LEU A 223 24.23 2.01 -11.22
C LEU A 223 23.13 1.37 -12.07
N LEU A 224 22.39 2.26 -12.73
CA LEU A 224 21.56 1.92 -13.87
C LEU A 224 22.36 0.96 -14.76
N PRO A 225 21.84 -0.24 -15.10
CA PRO A 225 22.37 -0.90 -16.27
C PRO A 225 22.21 0.10 -17.42
N ARG A 226 23.35 0.46 -18.03
CA ARG A 226 23.41 1.19 -19.30
C ARG A 226 22.36 0.60 -20.24
N ARG A 227 21.69 1.45 -21.03
CA ARG A 227 20.89 1.02 -22.18
C ARG A 227 21.67 -0.06 -22.93
N LEU A 228 21.18 -1.29 -22.86
CA LEU A 228 21.74 -2.44 -23.55
C LEU A 228 20.74 -2.84 -24.62
N GLY A 229 21.07 -2.44 -25.86
CA GLY A 229 20.71 -3.08 -27.12
C GLY A 229 19.23 -3.28 -27.49
N PRO A 230 18.96 -3.66 -28.76
CA PRO A 230 17.60 -3.88 -29.28
C PRO A 230 16.95 -5.19 -28.82
N ASP A 231 17.68 -6.05 -28.11
CA ASP A 231 17.19 -7.37 -27.70
C ASP A 231 16.35 -7.26 -26.43
N HIS A 232 15.04 -7.37 -26.61
CA HIS A 232 14.02 -7.21 -25.57
C HIS A 232 14.09 -8.35 -24.54
N PHE A 233 14.90 -8.21 -23.50
CA PHE A 233 14.92 -9.18 -22.39
C PHE A 233 13.58 -9.18 -21.66
N SER A 234 12.82 -10.28 -21.77
CA SER A 234 11.61 -10.49 -20.98
C SER A 234 11.97 -10.82 -19.54
N VAL A 235 11.37 -10.12 -18.59
CA VAL A 235 11.44 -10.41 -17.16
C VAL A 235 11.03 -11.87 -16.90
N ALA A 236 11.81 -12.59 -16.07
CA ALA A 236 11.47 -13.95 -15.65
C ALA A 236 11.17 -14.00 -14.14
N ARG A 237 10.21 -14.85 -13.77
CA ARG A 237 9.72 -15.01 -12.40
C ARG A 237 9.63 -16.48 -12.02
N ASP A 238 9.89 -16.77 -10.75
CA ASP A 238 9.74 -18.10 -10.17
C ASP A 238 8.26 -18.28 -9.77
N PHE A 239 7.46 -18.84 -10.68
CA PHE A 239 6.05 -19.09 -10.43
C PHE A 239 5.88 -20.40 -9.64
N THR A 240 5.31 -20.28 -8.45
CA THR A 240 4.99 -21.42 -7.59
C THR A 240 3.49 -21.54 -7.42
N TYR A 241 2.96 -22.74 -7.63
CA TYR A 241 1.53 -22.99 -7.45
C TYR A 241 1.15 -23.01 -5.98
N ILE A 242 -0.07 -22.56 -5.66
CA ILE A 242 -0.50 -22.34 -4.28
C ILE A 242 -0.48 -23.61 -3.43
N ASP A 243 -0.82 -24.77 -3.99
CA ASP A 243 -0.79 -26.03 -3.25
C ASP A 243 0.63 -26.37 -2.77
N ASP A 244 1.66 -26.01 -3.54
CA ASP A 244 3.04 -26.24 -3.13
C ASP A 244 3.43 -25.29 -2.00
N ILE A 245 3.10 -23.98 -2.09
CA ILE A 245 3.30 -23.02 -1.00
C ILE A 245 2.63 -23.49 0.30
N VAL A 246 1.41 -24.02 0.21
CA VAL A 246 0.68 -24.58 1.35
C VAL A 246 1.46 -25.75 1.98
N LYS A 247 2.04 -26.67 1.20
CA LYS A 247 2.89 -27.74 1.74
C LYS A 247 4.06 -27.18 2.54
N GLY A 248 4.69 -26.09 2.06
CA GLY A 248 5.77 -25.40 2.77
C GLY A 248 5.29 -24.79 4.10
N CYS A 249 4.14 -24.10 4.10
CA CYS A 249 3.53 -23.57 5.32
C CYS A 249 3.22 -24.67 6.34
N LEU A 250 2.68 -25.81 5.88
CA LEU A 250 2.38 -26.93 6.76
C LEU A 250 3.63 -27.60 7.30
N GLY A 251 4.66 -27.84 6.48
CA GLY A 251 5.93 -28.38 6.96
C GLY A 251 6.64 -27.45 7.96
N ALA A 252 6.50 -26.13 7.79
CA ALA A 252 7.01 -25.16 8.76
C ALA A 252 6.29 -25.27 10.11
N LEU A 253 4.97 -25.48 10.12
CA LEU A 253 4.20 -25.74 11.34
C LEU A 253 4.59 -27.08 11.97
N ASP A 254 4.64 -28.15 11.17
CA ASP A 254 4.92 -29.52 11.64
C ASP A 254 6.31 -29.64 12.30
N THR A 255 7.29 -28.85 11.85
CA THR A 255 8.67 -28.87 12.37
C THR A 255 8.96 -27.79 13.39
N ALA A 256 8.00 -26.91 13.69
CA ALA A 256 8.18 -25.84 14.66
C ALA A 256 8.32 -26.43 16.06
N LYS A 257 9.41 -26.06 16.75
CA LYS A 257 9.63 -26.48 18.14
C LYS A 257 8.78 -25.63 19.08
N LYS A 258 8.44 -26.21 20.24
CA LYS A 258 7.80 -25.47 21.33
C LYS A 258 8.65 -24.27 21.74
N SER A 259 7.99 -23.22 22.23
CA SER A 259 8.68 -22.07 22.81
C SER A 259 9.64 -22.53 23.91
N THR A 260 10.81 -21.91 23.97
CA THR A 260 11.80 -22.10 25.05
C THR A 260 11.49 -21.23 26.26
N GLY A 261 10.36 -20.51 26.28
CA GLY A 261 9.87 -19.73 27.40
C GLY A 261 8.45 -20.14 27.83
N SER A 262 8.07 -19.72 29.04
CA SER A 262 6.74 -19.91 29.61
C SER A 262 6.36 -18.70 30.46
N GLY A 263 5.11 -18.24 30.41
CA GLY A 263 4.63 -17.14 31.25
C GLY A 263 5.38 -15.81 31.06
N GLY A 264 5.79 -15.52 29.81
CA GLY A 264 6.56 -14.31 29.48
C GLY A 264 8.05 -14.36 29.82
N VAL A 265 8.53 -15.43 30.45
CA VAL A 265 9.95 -15.61 30.81
C VAL A 265 10.65 -16.51 29.79
N LYS A 266 11.74 -16.02 29.20
CA LYS A 266 12.59 -16.75 28.24
C LYS A 266 13.59 -17.62 29.01
N LYS A 267 13.61 -18.95 28.78
CA LYS A 267 14.58 -19.87 29.42
C LYS A 267 15.72 -20.31 28.50
N GLY A 268 15.69 -19.92 27.22
CA GLY A 268 16.74 -20.23 26.24
C GLY A 268 16.54 -19.49 24.92
N PRO A 269 17.44 -19.64 23.94
CA PRO A 269 17.26 -19.04 22.62
C PRO A 269 15.98 -19.57 21.95
N ALA A 270 15.26 -18.70 21.24
CA ALA A 270 14.10 -19.12 20.46
C ALA A 270 14.57 -19.72 19.13
N GLN A 271 13.84 -20.70 18.62
CA GLN A 271 14.10 -21.23 17.28
C GLN A 271 13.77 -20.15 16.23
N LEU A 272 14.79 -19.64 15.54
CA LEU A 272 14.62 -18.77 14.37
C LEU A 272 15.12 -19.51 13.14
N ARG A 273 14.22 -19.81 12.20
CA ARG A 273 14.55 -20.45 10.93
C ARG A 273 13.91 -19.66 9.80
N VAL A 274 14.66 -19.46 8.72
CA VAL A 274 14.21 -18.75 7.53
C VAL A 274 14.28 -19.72 6.37
N PHE A 275 13.21 -19.79 5.58
CA PHE A 275 13.09 -20.69 4.45
C PHE A 275 12.60 -19.94 3.22
N ASN A 276 13.25 -20.19 2.10
CA ASN A 276 12.72 -19.81 0.80
C ASN A 276 11.75 -20.88 0.28
N LEU A 277 10.55 -20.44 -0.09
CA LEU A 277 9.56 -21.28 -0.78
C LEU A 277 9.42 -20.78 -2.22
N GLY A 278 9.74 -21.64 -3.18
CA GLY A 278 9.71 -21.35 -4.62
C GLY A 278 9.60 -22.63 -5.45
N ASN A 279 9.60 -22.53 -6.78
CA ASN A 279 9.56 -23.65 -7.71
C ASN A 279 10.92 -23.92 -8.35
N THR A 280 11.92 -23.04 -8.15
CA THR A 280 13.30 -23.15 -8.64
C THR A 280 13.46 -23.14 -10.16
N SER A 281 12.41 -22.83 -10.91
CA SER A 281 12.47 -22.79 -12.37
C SER A 281 11.88 -21.46 -12.86
N PRO A 282 12.70 -20.42 -13.03
CA PRO A 282 12.24 -19.12 -13.51
C PRO A 282 11.64 -19.25 -14.91
N VAL A 283 10.45 -18.69 -15.10
CA VAL A 283 9.75 -18.70 -16.38
C VAL A 283 9.58 -17.28 -16.90
N PRO A 284 9.91 -17.01 -18.18
CA PRO A 284 9.62 -15.73 -18.82
C PRO A 284 8.12 -15.40 -18.81
N VAL A 285 7.78 -14.13 -18.60
CA VAL A 285 6.38 -13.65 -18.66
C VAL A 285 5.72 -13.97 -20.01
N ASN A 286 6.47 -13.95 -21.10
CA ASN A 286 5.96 -14.32 -22.42
C ASN A 286 5.44 -15.77 -22.48
N LYS A 287 6.10 -16.71 -21.79
CA LYS A 287 5.66 -18.10 -21.73
C LYS A 287 4.36 -18.24 -20.92
N LEU A 288 4.21 -17.51 -19.82
CA LEU A 288 2.95 -17.42 -19.06
C LEU A 288 1.79 -16.93 -19.95
N VAL A 289 1.97 -15.82 -20.66
CA VAL A 289 0.94 -15.24 -21.54
C VAL A 289 0.55 -16.22 -22.64
N ASN A 290 1.53 -16.86 -23.30
CA ASN A 290 1.25 -17.82 -24.37
C ASN A 290 0.46 -19.05 -23.88
N ILE A 291 0.70 -19.51 -22.64
CA ILE A 291 -0.09 -20.60 -22.05
C ILE A 291 -1.53 -20.13 -21.78
N LEU A 292 -1.70 -18.93 -21.24
CA LEU A 292 -3.02 -18.35 -21.01
C LEU A 292 -3.82 -18.18 -22.32
N GLU A 293 -3.19 -17.70 -23.39
CA GLU A 293 -3.83 -17.59 -24.71
C GLU A 293 -4.37 -18.94 -25.20
N LYS A 294 -3.59 -20.02 -25.03
CA LYS A 294 -3.99 -21.39 -25.40
C LYS A 294 -5.14 -21.90 -24.54
N LEU A 295 -5.08 -21.69 -23.22
CA LEU A 295 -6.11 -22.15 -22.29
C LEU A 295 -7.45 -21.40 -22.46
N LEU A 296 -7.39 -20.11 -22.78
CA LEU A 296 -8.56 -19.25 -22.94
C LEU A 296 -9.09 -19.21 -24.36
N LYS A 297 -8.31 -19.67 -25.35
CA LYS A 297 -8.60 -19.56 -26.78
C LYS A 297 -8.80 -18.11 -27.24
N VAL A 298 -8.11 -17.16 -26.61
CA VAL A 298 -8.16 -15.72 -26.95
C VAL A 298 -6.75 -15.16 -26.97
N LYS A 299 -6.44 -14.32 -27.96
CA LYS A 299 -5.15 -13.63 -28.06
C LYS A 299 -5.10 -12.41 -27.15
N ALA A 300 -4.00 -12.25 -26.42
CA ALA A 300 -3.82 -11.10 -25.53
C ALA A 300 -3.40 -9.87 -26.33
N LYS A 301 -4.00 -8.71 -26.07
CA LYS A 301 -3.51 -7.42 -26.56
C LYS A 301 -2.26 -7.04 -25.76
N LYS A 302 -1.08 -7.30 -26.32
CA LYS A 302 0.21 -7.05 -25.65
C LYS A 302 0.61 -5.58 -25.86
N ILE A 303 0.68 -4.82 -24.77
CA ILE A 303 1.21 -3.45 -24.77
C ILE A 303 2.57 -3.52 -24.07
N VAL A 304 3.65 -3.32 -24.82
CA VAL A 304 5.01 -3.29 -24.27
C VAL A 304 5.27 -1.91 -23.69
N LEU A 305 5.61 -1.87 -22.41
CA LEU A 305 5.96 -0.64 -21.70
C LEU A 305 7.43 -0.70 -21.29
N PRO A 306 8.14 0.44 -21.27
CA PRO A 306 9.50 0.49 -20.74
C PRO A 306 9.49 0.09 -19.26
N MET A 307 10.52 -0.64 -18.85
CA MET A 307 10.65 -1.06 -17.46
C MET A 307 10.75 0.19 -16.56
N PRO A 308 9.94 0.30 -15.49
CA PRO A 308 10.09 1.37 -14.54
C PRO A 308 11.50 1.35 -13.93
N ALA A 309 12.11 2.52 -13.75
CA ALA A 309 13.43 2.64 -13.11
C ALA A 309 13.45 2.18 -11.64
N ASN A 310 12.29 1.91 -11.03
CA ASN A 310 12.13 1.58 -9.63
C ASN A 310 11.52 0.19 -9.38
N GLY A 311 12.29 -0.69 -8.74
CA GLY A 311 11.77 -1.79 -7.92
C GLY A 311 11.56 -3.14 -8.59
N ASP A 312 11.72 -3.27 -9.90
CA ASP A 312 11.63 -4.55 -10.59
C ASP A 312 13.02 -5.18 -10.82
N VAL A 313 13.24 -6.39 -10.29
CA VAL A 313 14.44 -7.19 -10.55
C VAL A 313 14.24 -8.00 -11.83
N LEU A 314 15.26 -8.10 -12.68
CA LEU A 314 15.19 -8.80 -13.96
C LEU A 314 14.90 -10.31 -13.80
N PHE A 315 15.52 -10.94 -12.81
CA PHE A 315 15.41 -12.37 -12.53
C PHE A 315 15.28 -12.64 -11.04
N THR A 316 14.32 -13.46 -10.66
CA THR A 316 14.15 -13.94 -9.27
C THR A 316 14.16 -15.46 -9.28
N HIS A 317 15.05 -16.06 -8.50
CA HIS A 317 15.20 -17.51 -8.40
C HIS A 317 15.49 -17.89 -6.96
N ALA A 318 14.68 -18.76 -6.36
CA ALA A 318 14.82 -19.16 -4.96
C ALA A 318 15.74 -20.38 -4.80
N ASN A 319 16.69 -20.34 -3.87
CA ASN A 319 17.34 -21.55 -3.39
C ASN A 319 16.45 -22.21 -2.33
N ILE A 320 15.93 -23.39 -2.60
CA ILE A 320 15.01 -24.11 -1.69
C ILE A 320 15.67 -25.30 -0.97
N SER A 321 16.99 -25.49 -1.09
CA SER A 321 17.67 -26.67 -0.52
C SER A 321 17.45 -26.82 0.98
N LEU A 322 17.35 -25.71 1.71
CA LEU A 322 17.06 -25.70 3.14
C LEU A 322 15.62 -26.16 3.42
N ALA A 323 14.64 -25.63 2.69
CA ALA A 323 13.24 -26.03 2.81
C ALA A 323 13.01 -27.51 2.42
N GLN A 324 13.72 -28.00 1.39
CA GLN A 324 13.70 -29.41 1.00
C GLN A 324 14.18 -30.32 2.13
N ARG A 325 15.32 -30.00 2.74
CA ARG A 325 15.94 -30.80 3.79
C ARG A 325 15.16 -30.76 5.10
N GLU A 326 14.72 -29.59 5.54
CA GLU A 326 14.12 -29.43 6.87
C GLU A 326 12.59 -29.56 6.88
N LEU A 327 11.91 -29.16 5.80
CA LEU A 327 10.43 -29.16 5.75
C LEU A 327 9.87 -30.28 4.86
N GLY A 328 10.73 -31.03 4.16
CA GLY A 328 10.30 -31.95 3.10
C GLY A 328 9.66 -31.23 1.90
N TYR A 329 9.91 -29.92 1.74
CA TYR A 329 9.27 -29.09 0.72
C TYR A 329 9.73 -29.46 -0.69
N LYS A 330 8.84 -30.03 -1.51
CA LYS A 330 9.11 -30.40 -2.91
C LYS A 330 8.00 -29.82 -3.80
N PRO A 331 8.23 -28.71 -4.52
CA PRO A 331 7.26 -28.18 -5.45
C PRO A 331 7.14 -29.15 -6.64
N THR A 332 5.90 -29.42 -7.06
CA THR A 332 5.62 -30.46 -8.07
C THR A 332 4.77 -29.94 -9.22
N THR A 333 4.18 -28.74 -9.06
CA THR A 333 3.28 -28.18 -10.06
C THR A 333 4.06 -27.34 -11.06
N ASP A 334 4.09 -27.78 -12.32
CA ASP A 334 4.61 -26.96 -13.41
C ASP A 334 3.66 -25.79 -13.75
N LEU A 335 4.17 -24.80 -14.49
CA LEU A 335 3.41 -23.60 -14.82
C LEU A 335 2.13 -23.89 -15.62
N GLN A 336 2.17 -24.83 -16.57
CA GLN A 336 1.03 -25.14 -17.43
C GLN A 336 -0.10 -25.80 -16.64
N THR A 337 0.25 -26.77 -15.79
CA THR A 337 -0.70 -27.41 -14.87
C THR A 337 -1.30 -26.40 -13.89
N GLY A 338 -0.47 -25.53 -13.31
CA GLY A 338 -0.91 -24.48 -12.39
C GLY A 338 -1.87 -23.50 -13.05
N LEU A 339 -1.54 -23.01 -14.24
CA LEU A 339 -2.40 -22.08 -15.00
C LEU A 339 -3.72 -22.73 -15.43
N LYS A 340 -3.71 -24.02 -15.82
CA LYS A 340 -4.94 -24.76 -16.15
C LYS A 340 -5.89 -24.82 -14.97
N LYS A 341 -5.39 -25.14 -13.77
CA LYS A 341 -6.18 -25.15 -12.53
C LYS A 341 -6.71 -23.75 -12.19
N PHE A 342 -5.86 -22.72 -12.31
CA PHE A 342 -6.23 -21.34 -12.06
C PHE A 342 -7.34 -20.84 -13.01
N VAL A 343 -7.19 -21.05 -14.33
CA VAL A 343 -8.21 -20.67 -15.31
C VAL A 343 -9.54 -21.37 -15.04
N ARG A 344 -9.51 -22.65 -14.68
CA ARG A 344 -10.73 -23.39 -14.31
C ARG A 344 -11.43 -22.77 -13.11
N TRP A 345 -10.69 -22.50 -12.03
CA TRP A 345 -11.22 -21.82 -10.84
C TRP A 345 -11.78 -20.43 -11.18
N TYR A 346 -11.02 -19.66 -11.94
CA TYR A 346 -11.35 -18.30 -12.32
C TYR A 346 -12.68 -18.23 -13.09
N LEU A 347 -12.82 -19.09 -14.11
CA LEU A 347 -14.06 -19.18 -14.89
C LEU A 347 -15.22 -19.64 -14.01
N ASP A 348 -15.05 -20.68 -13.19
CA ASP A 348 -16.11 -21.17 -12.31
C ASP A 348 -16.62 -20.08 -11.36
N TYR A 349 -15.72 -19.34 -10.72
CA TYR A 349 -16.06 -18.29 -9.78
C TYR A 349 -16.80 -17.12 -10.45
N TYR A 350 -16.25 -16.57 -11.53
CA TYR A 350 -16.82 -15.37 -12.15
C TYR A 350 -18.02 -15.65 -13.06
N THR A 351 -18.20 -16.87 -13.55
CA THR A 351 -19.39 -17.24 -14.36
C THR A 351 -20.59 -17.63 -13.51
N ARG A 352 -20.40 -18.28 -12.35
CA ARG A 352 -21.49 -18.66 -11.44
C ARG A 352 -22.08 -17.47 -10.66
N SER A 353 -21.32 -16.38 -10.50
CA SER A 353 -21.68 -15.23 -9.66
C SER A 353 -22.69 -14.25 -10.28
N GLY A 354 -23.39 -14.61 -11.37
CA GLY A 354 -24.64 -13.93 -11.78
C GLY A 354 -24.56 -12.50 -12.31
N LYS A 355 -23.42 -12.01 -12.85
CA LYS A 355 -23.44 -10.76 -13.66
C LYS A 355 -23.97 -11.07 -15.06
N LYS A 356 -25.13 -10.49 -15.40
CA LYS A 356 -25.82 -10.64 -16.70
C LYS A 356 -24.86 -10.50 -17.89
N ARG A 357 -25.03 -11.40 -18.87
CA ARG A 357 -24.26 -11.59 -20.11
C ARG A 357 -24.16 -10.30 -20.94
N LYS A 358 -22.94 -9.82 -21.17
CA LYS A 358 -22.49 -9.28 -22.46
C LYS A 358 -21.07 -9.81 -22.76
N SER A 359 -20.98 -10.64 -23.81
CA SER A 359 -19.79 -11.22 -24.45
C SER A 359 -18.70 -11.87 -23.55
N ASN A 360 -18.72 -13.20 -23.50
CA ASN A 360 -18.00 -14.08 -22.56
C ASN A 360 -16.47 -14.22 -22.75
N SER A 361 -15.82 -13.49 -23.65
CA SER A 361 -14.38 -13.68 -23.92
C SER A 361 -13.49 -12.51 -23.50
N VAL A 362 -14.04 -11.30 -23.35
CA VAL A 362 -13.27 -10.07 -23.09
C VAL A 362 -13.06 -9.83 -21.59
N TYR A 363 -14.03 -10.18 -20.75
CA TYR A 363 -13.94 -9.98 -19.29
C TYR A 363 -12.89 -10.87 -18.63
N VAL A 364 -12.71 -12.10 -19.11
CA VAL A 364 -11.75 -13.06 -18.57
C VAL A 364 -10.33 -12.52 -18.65
N LEU A 365 -9.94 -11.88 -19.75
CA LEU A 365 -8.63 -11.24 -19.90
C LEU A 365 -8.45 -10.00 -19.03
N SER A 366 -9.44 -9.09 -19.00
CA SER A 366 -9.36 -7.85 -18.19
C SER A 366 -9.17 -8.11 -16.69
N THR A 367 -9.78 -9.18 -16.19
CA THR A 367 -9.80 -9.50 -14.76
C THR A 367 -8.72 -10.52 -14.38
N LEU A 368 -8.28 -11.39 -15.31
CA LEU A 368 -7.06 -12.19 -15.14
C LEU A 368 -5.80 -11.31 -15.10
N PHE A 369 -5.76 -10.21 -15.87
CA PHE A 369 -4.69 -9.21 -15.80
C PHE A 369 -4.70 -8.42 -14.50
N ALA A 370 -5.89 -8.15 -13.92
CA ALA A 370 -6.02 -7.41 -12.66
C ALA A 370 -5.69 -8.22 -11.40
N PHE A 371 -5.86 -9.55 -11.40
CA PHE A 371 -5.73 -10.36 -10.18
C PHE A 371 -4.64 -11.44 -10.22
N GLY A 372 -4.22 -11.91 -11.40
CA GLY A 372 -3.16 -12.92 -11.54
C GLY A 372 -1.73 -12.37 -11.47
N LEU A 373 -1.58 -11.05 -11.50
CA LEU A 373 -0.30 -10.35 -11.53
C LEU A 373 -0.22 -9.25 -10.46
N SER A 374 -0.64 -9.54 -9.22
CA SER A 374 -0.45 -8.60 -8.09
C SER A 374 1.03 -8.31 -7.77
N TYR A 375 1.98 -8.94 -8.48
CA TYR A 375 3.38 -8.54 -8.49
C TYR A 375 3.91 -7.95 -9.81
N ALA A 376 3.16 -7.97 -10.92
CA ALA A 376 3.68 -7.42 -12.18
C ALA A 376 2.71 -6.60 -13.05
N VAL A 377 1.40 -6.48 -12.76
CA VAL A 377 0.49 -5.54 -13.45
C VAL A 377 -0.45 -4.82 -12.46
N SER A 378 0.10 -3.93 -11.64
CA SER A 378 -0.70 -2.92 -10.92
C SER A 378 -1.03 -1.70 -11.82
N LYS A 379 -1.12 -1.89 -13.16
CA LYS A 379 -1.11 -0.80 -14.14
C LYS A 379 -2.18 -0.90 -15.25
N TRP A 380 -3.34 -1.53 -15.02
CA TRP A 380 -4.25 -1.76 -16.17
C TRP A 380 -5.74 -1.46 -15.99
N VAL A 381 -6.21 -0.92 -14.86
CA VAL A 381 -7.65 -0.59 -14.72
C VAL A 381 -7.92 0.82 -14.17
N ASN A 382 -6.91 1.58 -13.73
CA ASN A 382 -7.13 2.94 -13.19
C ASN A 382 -6.42 4.07 -13.96
N GLU A 383 -5.90 3.83 -15.18
CA GLU A 383 -5.10 4.84 -15.91
C GLU A 383 -5.73 5.36 -17.22
N ASP A 384 -6.97 4.99 -17.56
CA ASP A 384 -7.63 5.49 -18.78
C ASP A 384 -8.53 6.74 -18.58
N VAL A 385 -8.40 7.46 -17.44
CA VAL A 385 -9.07 8.77 -17.26
C VAL A 385 -8.10 9.94 -17.03
N ASP A 386 -6.84 9.70 -16.65
CA ASP A 386 -5.92 10.80 -16.30
C ASP A 386 -4.79 11.06 -17.32
N LEU A 387 -4.72 10.32 -18.44
CA LEU A 387 -3.62 10.48 -19.43
C LEU A 387 -3.95 11.38 -20.63
N LEU A 388 -4.93 12.28 -20.49
CA LEU A 388 -5.08 13.46 -21.38
C LEU A 388 -5.03 14.81 -20.63
N GLY A 389 -4.19 14.90 -19.59
CA GLY A 389 -3.75 16.18 -19.04
C GLY A 389 -2.53 15.96 -18.15
N SER A 390 -1.45 16.71 -18.18
CA SER A 390 -1.14 17.95 -18.87
C SER A 390 0.31 18.27 -18.51
N ASN A 391 1.07 18.83 -19.44
CA ASN A 391 2.17 19.75 -19.13
C ASN A 391 1.65 21.05 -18.46
N ALA A 392 0.50 21.03 -17.76
CA ALA A 392 -0.17 22.17 -17.16
C ALA A 392 -0.34 22.05 -15.62
N GLU A 393 0.00 20.90 -15.02
CA GLU A 393 -0.09 20.71 -13.56
C GLU A 393 0.95 21.57 -12.79
N TRP A 394 2.07 21.89 -13.44
CA TRP A 394 3.10 22.79 -12.90
C TRP A 394 2.66 24.26 -12.97
N GLU A 395 1.98 24.67 -14.03
CA GLU A 395 1.41 26.02 -14.14
C GLU A 395 0.28 26.24 -13.13
N TRP A 396 -0.56 25.21 -12.90
CA TRP A 396 -1.70 25.29 -12.00
C TRP A 396 -1.29 25.48 -10.54
N LYS A 397 -0.36 24.68 -10.01
CA LYS A 397 0.08 24.78 -8.59
C LYS A 397 0.80 26.10 -8.27
N VAL A 398 1.45 26.71 -9.27
CA VAL A 398 2.05 28.05 -9.16
C VAL A 398 0.97 29.14 -9.24
N LYS A 399 0.01 29.02 -10.16
CA LYS A 399 -1.13 29.95 -10.30
C LYS A 399 -2.06 29.91 -9.07
N GLU A 400 -2.28 28.75 -8.46
CA GLU A 400 -3.16 28.57 -7.30
C GLU A 400 -2.54 29.14 -6.00
N LYS A 401 -1.23 28.95 -5.79
CA LYS A 401 -0.52 29.58 -4.66
C LYS A 401 -0.32 31.09 -4.84
N MET A 402 -0.27 31.58 -6.08
CA MET A 402 -0.27 33.01 -6.39
C MET A 402 -1.68 33.61 -6.20
N ALA A 403 -2.73 32.95 -6.65
CA ALA A 403 -4.12 33.40 -6.46
C ALA A 403 -4.53 33.45 -4.97
N ALA A 404 -4.05 32.52 -4.15
CA ALA A 404 -4.27 32.55 -2.70
C ALA A 404 -3.61 33.75 -2.00
N ALA A 405 -2.53 34.31 -2.56
CA ALA A 405 -1.91 35.54 -2.07
C ALA A 405 -2.67 36.81 -2.55
N TYR A 406 -3.28 36.78 -3.74
CA TYR A 406 -4.09 37.88 -4.27
C TYR A 406 -5.49 37.99 -3.65
N GLY A 407 -6.05 36.89 -3.11
CA GLY A 407 -7.39 36.87 -2.50
C GLY A 407 -7.56 37.65 -1.20
N ALA A 408 -6.49 38.24 -0.66
CA ALA A 408 -6.51 38.99 0.60
C ALA A 408 -6.76 40.52 0.44
N MET A 409 -6.88 41.04 -0.78
CA MET A 409 -7.19 42.46 -1.01
C MET A 409 -8.69 42.70 -1.25
N LYS A 410 -9.32 43.48 -0.36
CA LYS A 410 -10.72 43.93 -0.49
C LYS A 410 -10.88 44.89 -1.67
N PRO A 411 -12.03 44.89 -2.39
CA PRO A 411 -12.23 45.76 -3.54
C PRO A 411 -12.59 47.17 -3.08
N THR A 412 -11.82 48.17 -3.51
CA THR A 412 -12.18 49.60 -3.40
C THR A 412 -12.80 50.07 -4.73
N LYS A 413 -13.80 50.95 -4.62
CA LYS A 413 -14.67 51.44 -5.71
C LYS A 413 -13.90 52.05 -6.89
N ALA A 414 -14.46 51.86 -8.08
CA ALA A 414 -14.03 52.42 -9.35
C ALA A 414 -14.05 53.96 -9.35
N GLY A 415 -12.89 54.55 -9.63
CA GLY A 415 -12.68 55.94 -9.99
C GLY A 415 -11.36 56.03 -10.76
N LEU A 416 -11.33 56.81 -11.84
CA LEU A 416 -10.16 56.99 -12.71
C LEU A 416 -8.98 57.56 -11.90
N GLU A 417 -7.90 56.80 -11.77
CA GLU A 417 -6.55 57.29 -11.45
C GLU A 417 -5.53 56.30 -12.03
N GLU A 418 -4.45 56.82 -12.60
CA GLU A 418 -3.36 56.05 -13.22
C GLU A 418 -2.84 54.98 -12.26
N SER A 419 -2.77 53.73 -12.72
CA SER A 419 -2.26 52.60 -11.92
C SER A 419 -0.78 52.80 -11.60
N GLN A 420 -0.48 53.39 -10.45
CA GLN A 420 0.87 53.35 -9.88
C GLN A 420 1.21 51.88 -9.58
N GLU A 421 2.22 51.32 -10.28
CA GLU A 421 2.73 49.98 -10.00
C GLU A 421 3.23 49.92 -8.54
N GLN A 422 2.52 49.20 -7.69
CA GLN A 422 2.89 49.03 -6.29
C GLN A 422 4.16 48.16 -6.20
N ILE A 423 5.27 48.78 -5.78
CA ILE A 423 6.56 48.09 -5.64
C ILE A 423 6.57 47.31 -4.33
N HIS A 424 6.64 45.98 -4.41
CA HIS A 424 6.71 45.11 -3.23
C HIS A 424 8.14 44.68 -2.93
N LYS A 425 8.41 44.40 -1.65
CA LYS A 425 9.62 43.69 -1.24
C LYS A 425 9.39 42.19 -1.38
N ILE A 426 10.08 41.57 -2.32
CA ILE A 426 9.94 40.15 -2.65
C ILE A 426 11.17 39.40 -2.18
N ARG A 427 10.96 38.40 -1.33
CA ARG A 427 12.00 37.52 -0.80
C ARG A 427 12.01 36.21 -1.56
N ILE A 428 13.12 35.93 -2.23
CA ILE A 428 13.38 34.68 -2.93
C ILE A 428 14.31 33.84 -2.08
N THR A 429 13.87 32.62 -1.81
CA THR A 429 14.54 31.65 -0.98
C THR A 429 14.91 30.45 -1.84
N LEU A 430 16.20 30.14 -1.92
CA LEU A 430 16.73 29.02 -2.69
C LEU A 430 17.29 27.97 -1.73
N SER A 431 16.90 26.71 -1.87
CA SER A 431 17.43 25.59 -1.10
C SER A 431 17.94 24.44 -1.96
N SER A 432 19.10 23.88 -1.62
CA SER A 432 19.62 22.69 -2.28
C SER A 432 20.56 21.89 -1.39
N LYS A 433 20.72 20.61 -1.75
CA LYS A 433 21.75 19.72 -1.23
C LYS A 433 23.08 19.90 -1.98
N ASN A 434 23.06 20.45 -3.19
CA ASN A 434 24.25 20.70 -4.00
C ASN A 434 24.58 22.20 -4.03
N VAL A 435 25.67 22.58 -3.37
CA VAL A 435 26.12 23.97 -3.28
C VAL A 435 26.46 24.56 -4.64
N LYS A 436 27.03 23.78 -5.57
CA LYS A 436 27.46 24.29 -6.89
C LYS A 436 26.25 24.74 -7.72
N ASN A 437 25.20 23.91 -7.75
CA ASN A 437 23.96 24.24 -8.47
C ASN A 437 23.25 25.42 -7.80
N LEU A 438 23.23 25.47 -6.46
CA LEU A 438 22.62 26.55 -5.70
C LEU A 438 23.29 27.90 -5.97
N GLU A 439 24.62 27.96 -5.94
CA GLU A 439 25.36 29.20 -6.19
C GLU A 439 25.23 29.65 -7.64
N LYS A 440 25.19 28.71 -8.62
CA LYS A 440 24.94 29.03 -10.03
C LYS A 440 23.56 29.69 -10.22
N VAL A 441 22.50 29.08 -9.69
CA VAL A 441 21.13 29.63 -9.79
C VAL A 441 21.02 30.98 -9.06
N CYS A 442 21.70 31.17 -7.93
CA CYS A 442 21.77 32.47 -7.26
C CYS A 442 22.41 33.54 -8.13
N ALA A 443 23.55 33.22 -8.77
CA ALA A 443 24.29 34.15 -9.61
C ALA A 443 23.48 34.54 -10.86
N ASP A 444 22.79 33.59 -11.47
CA ASP A 444 21.95 33.83 -12.65
C ASP A 444 20.72 34.68 -12.30
N LEU A 445 20.10 34.45 -11.14
CA LEU A 445 18.95 35.24 -10.68
C LEU A 445 19.33 36.69 -10.32
N VAL A 446 20.48 36.89 -9.66
CA VAL A 446 21.00 38.23 -9.38
C VAL A 446 21.40 38.96 -10.67
N ARG A 447 21.98 38.26 -11.64
CA ARG A 447 22.32 38.83 -12.95
C ARG A 447 21.06 39.27 -13.70
N GLY A 448 20.07 38.39 -13.85
CA GLY A 448 18.81 38.71 -14.51
C GLY A 448 18.04 39.87 -13.84
N ALA A 449 18.15 40.00 -12.52
CA ALA A 449 17.56 41.15 -11.81
C ALA A 449 18.33 42.47 -12.06
N LYS A 450 19.67 42.43 -12.15
CA LYS A 450 20.50 43.59 -12.50
C LYS A 450 20.30 44.03 -13.95
N ASP A 451 20.18 43.08 -14.89
CA ASP A 451 19.93 43.38 -16.30
C ASP A 451 18.61 44.13 -16.51
N LYS A 452 17.62 43.84 -15.65
CA LYS A 452 16.33 44.55 -15.59
C LYS A 452 16.31 45.79 -14.70
N ARG A 453 17.49 46.25 -14.25
CA ARG A 453 17.67 47.44 -13.38
C ARG A 453 16.87 47.39 -12.07
N LEU A 454 16.65 46.20 -11.51
CA LEU A 454 15.95 46.05 -10.23
C LEU A 454 16.88 46.28 -9.03
N ARG A 455 16.30 46.75 -7.92
CA ARG A 455 17.03 46.84 -6.64
C ARG A 455 17.11 45.46 -6.00
N VAL A 456 18.34 44.92 -5.89
CA VAL A 456 18.63 43.59 -5.35
C VAL A 456 19.45 43.69 -4.07
N LYS A 457 19.10 42.91 -3.05
CA LYS A 457 19.88 42.71 -1.82
C LYS A 457 20.12 41.21 -1.59
N GLY A 458 21.37 40.78 -1.58
CA GLY A 458 21.76 39.37 -1.48
C GLY A 458 22.71 38.97 -2.61
N PRO A 459 23.11 37.68 -2.70
CA PRO A 459 22.57 36.52 -2.00
C PRO A 459 23.14 36.37 -0.57
N VAL A 460 22.26 36.28 0.42
CA VAL A 460 22.65 36.04 1.81
C VAL A 460 22.69 34.54 2.08
N ARG A 461 23.81 34.04 2.61
CA ARG A 461 23.95 32.63 3.02
C ARG A 461 23.28 32.42 4.36
N MET A 462 22.24 31.59 4.38
CA MET A 462 21.60 31.17 5.63
C MET A 462 22.37 30.01 6.26
N PRO A 463 22.30 29.84 7.60
CA PRO A 463 22.89 28.69 8.28
C PRO A 463 22.45 27.37 7.63
N THR A 464 23.42 26.48 7.37
CA THR A 464 23.15 25.18 6.76
C THR A 464 22.39 24.32 7.75
N LYS A 465 21.22 23.81 7.37
CA LYS A 465 20.51 22.84 8.20
C LYS A 465 21.19 21.49 8.05
N VAL A 466 21.62 20.92 9.17
CA VAL A 466 22.28 19.62 9.22
C VAL A 466 21.36 18.65 9.95
N LEU A 467 20.98 17.56 9.30
CA LEU A 467 20.26 16.46 9.91
C LEU A 467 21.22 15.29 10.10
N HIS A 468 21.44 14.89 11.34
CA HIS A 468 22.16 13.67 11.69
C HIS A 468 21.18 12.53 11.93
N ILE A 469 21.34 11.43 11.22
CA ILE A 469 20.61 10.18 11.45
C ILE A 469 21.63 9.12 11.81
N THR A 470 21.55 8.59 13.02
CA THR A 470 22.42 7.50 13.48
C THR A 470 21.61 6.21 13.48
N THR A 471 22.01 5.22 12.69
CA THR A 471 21.35 3.91 12.64
C THR A 471 22.33 2.79 12.94
N ARG A 472 21.87 1.80 13.69
CA ARG A 472 22.66 0.59 13.95
C ARG A 472 22.77 -0.22 12.65
N LYS A 473 24.00 -0.66 12.31
CA LYS A 473 24.25 -1.41 11.06
C LYS A 473 23.53 -2.76 10.97
N SER A 474 23.29 -3.40 12.11
CA SER A 474 22.62 -4.70 12.19
C SER A 474 21.42 -4.65 13.14
N PRO A 475 20.24 -5.13 12.72
CA PRO A 475 19.08 -5.27 13.60
C PRO A 475 19.14 -6.53 14.49
N CYS A 476 20.15 -7.39 14.35
CA CYS A 476 20.11 -8.78 14.85
C CYS A 476 20.98 -9.09 16.08
N GLY A 477 21.64 -8.11 16.72
CA GLY A 477 22.38 -8.38 17.96
C GLY A 477 23.64 -9.25 17.83
N GLU A 478 24.15 -9.51 16.61
CA GLU A 478 25.40 -10.24 16.33
C GLU A 478 26.67 -9.43 16.67
N GLY A 479 26.70 -8.73 17.80
CA GLY A 479 27.93 -8.23 18.43
C GLY A 479 28.67 -7.06 17.77
N THR A 480 28.33 -6.60 16.56
CA THR A 480 29.00 -5.41 16.00
C THR A 480 28.42 -4.14 16.62
N ASN A 481 29.13 -3.52 17.56
CA ASN A 481 28.84 -2.19 18.14
C ASN A 481 29.08 -1.06 17.13
N THR A 482 28.67 -1.25 15.88
CA THR A 482 28.96 -0.35 14.77
C THR A 482 27.70 0.39 14.34
N TRP A 483 27.82 1.71 14.28
CA TRP A 483 26.77 2.65 13.94
C TRP A 483 27.12 3.35 12.64
N ASP A 484 26.15 3.50 11.75
CA ASP A 484 26.26 4.43 10.62
C ASP A 484 25.72 5.78 11.05
N ARG A 485 26.51 6.82 10.85
CA ARG A 485 26.10 8.21 11.05
C ARG A 485 25.91 8.84 9.67
N PHE A 486 24.66 9.11 9.32
CA PHE A 486 24.30 9.82 8.11
C PHE A 486 24.16 11.30 8.43
N GLU A 487 24.68 12.13 7.53
CA GLU A 487 24.57 13.57 7.63
C GLU A 487 23.97 14.11 6.33
N LEU A 488 22.83 14.80 6.44
CA LEU A 488 22.22 15.52 5.35
C LEU A 488 22.39 17.02 5.59
N ARG A 489 23.05 17.71 4.65
CA ARG A 489 23.18 19.16 4.64
C ARG A 489 22.22 19.76 3.63
N VAL A 490 21.40 20.71 4.07
CA VAL A 490 20.57 21.53 3.19
C VAL A 490 21.05 22.97 3.30
N HIS A 491 21.55 23.50 2.19
CA HIS A 491 22.05 24.86 2.09
C HIS A 491 20.95 25.78 1.61
N LYS A 492 20.84 26.97 2.20
CA LYS A 492 19.80 27.95 1.90
C LYS A 492 20.41 29.30 1.56
N ARG A 493 19.85 29.98 0.55
CA ARG A 493 20.22 31.32 0.11
C ARG A 493 18.97 32.18 0.06
N VAL A 494 19.10 33.44 0.43
CA VAL A 494 17.99 34.41 0.40
C VAL A 494 18.42 35.62 -0.42
N ILE A 495 17.55 36.04 -1.33
CA ILE A 495 17.71 37.21 -2.18
C ILE A 495 16.45 38.05 -2.01
N ASP A 496 16.60 39.31 -1.62
CA ASP A 496 15.49 40.26 -1.55
C ASP A 496 15.52 41.15 -2.81
N LEU A 497 14.39 41.27 -3.49
CA LEU A 497 14.15 42.13 -4.66
C LEU A 497 13.10 43.19 -4.30
N PHE A 498 13.18 44.36 -4.93
CA PHE A 498 12.11 45.37 -4.86
C PHE A 498 11.57 45.57 -6.27
N SER A 499 10.37 45.04 -6.54
CA SER A 499 9.75 45.07 -7.87
C SER A 499 8.28 44.69 -7.80
N SER A 500 7.54 44.91 -8.88
CA SER A 500 6.20 44.36 -9.05
C SER A 500 6.26 42.83 -9.22
N PRO A 501 5.25 42.08 -8.73
CA PRO A 501 5.20 40.61 -8.83
C PRO A 501 5.34 40.09 -10.28
N GLU A 502 4.83 40.85 -11.25
CA GLU A 502 4.85 40.54 -12.68
C GLU A 502 6.28 40.47 -13.23
N VAL A 503 7.14 41.41 -12.83
CA VAL A 503 8.55 41.47 -13.27
C VAL A 503 9.37 40.35 -12.63
N VAL A 504 9.07 39.99 -11.38
CA VAL A 504 9.74 38.87 -10.69
C VAL A 504 9.43 37.53 -11.36
N LYS A 505 8.18 37.33 -11.81
CA LYS A 505 7.78 36.12 -12.55
C LYS A 505 8.60 35.90 -13.82
N GLN A 506 8.97 36.97 -14.50
CA GLN A 506 9.80 36.91 -15.70
C GLN A 506 11.29 36.63 -15.41
N ILE A 507 11.77 36.91 -14.19
CA ILE A 507 13.16 36.63 -13.76
C ILE A 507 13.27 35.21 -13.22
N THR A 508 12.23 34.70 -12.56
CA THR A 508 12.20 33.33 -12.03
C THR A 508 11.92 32.26 -13.09
N SER A 509 11.55 32.65 -14.31
CA SER A 509 11.43 31.77 -15.49
C SER A 509 12.77 31.32 -16.11
N ILE A 510 13.91 31.62 -15.48
CA ILE A 510 15.23 31.09 -15.87
C ILE A 510 15.29 29.57 -15.59
N THR A 511 16.02 28.82 -16.43
CA THR A 511 16.24 27.37 -16.28
C THR A 511 16.81 27.02 -14.91
N ILE A 512 15.97 26.45 -14.04
CA ILE A 512 16.39 26.00 -12.71
C ILE A 512 17.14 24.68 -12.85
N GLU A 513 18.40 24.66 -12.42
CA GLU A 513 19.22 23.44 -12.36
C GLU A 513 18.53 22.36 -11.49
N PRO A 514 18.56 21.08 -11.88
CA PRO A 514 17.91 20.01 -11.13
C PRO A 514 18.45 19.93 -9.70
N GLY A 515 17.51 19.85 -8.74
CA GLY A 515 17.80 19.73 -7.31
C GLY A 515 17.91 21.05 -6.56
N VAL A 516 17.58 22.19 -7.17
CA VAL A 516 17.40 23.49 -6.47
C VAL A 516 15.91 23.78 -6.33
N GLU A 517 15.46 23.97 -5.09
CA GLU A 517 14.10 24.37 -4.76
C GLU A 517 14.04 25.89 -4.59
N VAL A 518 13.02 26.53 -5.15
CA VAL A 518 12.82 27.98 -5.12
C VAL A 518 11.48 28.29 -4.45
N GLU A 519 11.51 29.14 -3.44
CA GLU A 519 10.35 29.63 -2.71
C GLU A 519 10.34 31.16 -2.77
N VAL A 520 9.21 31.75 -3.18
CA VAL A 520 9.05 33.20 -3.32
C VAL A 520 8.01 33.66 -2.32
N THR A 521 8.35 34.66 -1.51
CA THR A 521 7.47 35.26 -0.51
C THR A 521 7.39 36.75 -0.77
N ILE A 522 6.18 37.28 -0.91
CA ILE A 522 5.93 38.73 -1.00
C ILE A 522 5.73 39.21 0.44
N ALA A 523 6.51 40.18 0.88
CA ALA A 523 6.26 40.84 2.16
C ALA A 523 5.28 41.99 1.91
N ASP A 524 4.12 41.95 2.58
CA ASP A 524 3.22 43.10 2.63
C ASP A 524 3.93 44.22 3.40
N SER A 525 3.92 45.42 2.82
CA SER A 525 4.59 46.61 3.35
C SER A 525 4.01 47.04 4.69
#